data_AF-A0A2E9EWX1-F1
#
_entry.id   AF-A0A2E9EWX1-F1
#
_cell.length_a   1.000
_cell.length_b   1.000
_cell.length_c   1.000
_cell.angle_alpha   90.00
_cell.angle_beta   90.00
_cell.angle_gamma   90.00
#
_symmetry.space_group_name_H-M   'P 1'
#
loop_
_entity.id
_entity.type
_entity.pdbx_description
1 polymer ?
#
loop_
_entity_poly.entity_id
_entity_poly.type
_entity_poly.pdbx_seq_one_letter_code
_entity_poly.pdbx_strand_id
1 'polypeptide(L)'
;MATLKRKDRSPYWHRIYKLANGKFRSRSTKTTQKREARRIVNEWEVEEQKIREGKSEQAREVREFIERYFADQHRKGWNRDDAIKDI
;
A
#
# COMPACT_ATOMS: atom_id res chain seq x y z
N MET A 1 3.53 -2.48 -14.40
CA MET A 1 3.36 -3.85 -14.91
C MET A 1 3.66 -4.84 -13.80
N ALA A 2 2.63 -5.36 -13.12
CA ALA A 2 2.80 -6.37 -12.08
C ALA A 2 3.03 -7.77 -12.68
N THR A 3 4.00 -8.52 -12.15
CA THR A 3 4.31 -9.87 -12.65
C THR A 3 3.61 -10.91 -11.80
N LEU A 4 2.89 -11.83 -12.44
CA LEU A 4 2.25 -12.97 -11.76
C LEU A 4 3.23 -14.15 -11.73
N LYS A 5 3.55 -14.67 -10.55
CA LYS A 5 4.43 -15.83 -10.37
C LYS A 5 3.80 -16.85 -9.43
N ARG A 6 3.87 -18.13 -9.78
CA ARG A 6 3.58 -19.23 -8.84
C ARG A 6 4.90 -19.61 -8.15
N LYS A 7 4.86 -19.81 -6.83
CA LYS A 7 6.02 -20.29 -6.06
C LYS A 7 5.95 -21.82 -5.98
N ASP A 8 7.07 -22.52 -6.08
CA ASP A 8 7.10 -23.99 -6.16
C ASP A 8 6.48 -24.69 -4.94
N ARG A 9 6.55 -24.06 -3.77
CA ARG A 9 6.00 -24.58 -2.50
C ARG A 9 4.65 -23.96 -2.10
N SER A 10 3.97 -23.25 -3.01
CA SER A 10 2.70 -22.59 -2.71
C SER A 10 1.68 -22.86 -3.83
N PRO A 11 0.48 -23.34 -3.50
CA PRO A 11 -0.57 -23.56 -4.51
C PRO A 11 -1.11 -22.24 -5.06
N TYR A 12 -0.88 -21.12 -4.36
CA TYR A 12 -1.42 -19.82 -4.70
C TYR A 12 -0.52 -19.06 -5.68
N TRP A 13 -1.16 -18.27 -6.54
CA TRP A 13 -0.45 -17.29 -7.36
C TRP A 13 0.00 -16.10 -6.51
N HIS A 14 1.12 -15.49 -6.87
CA HIS A 14 1.68 -14.33 -6.18
C HIS A 14 1.85 -13.18 -7.17
N ARG A 15 1.47 -11.98 -6.74
CA ARG A 15 1.83 -10.72 -7.40
C ARG A 15 3.23 -10.31 -6.97
N ILE A 16 4.09 -10.02 -7.93
CA ILE A 16 5.36 -9.34 -7.71
C ILE A 16 5.21 -7.91 -8.21
N TYR A 17 5.46 -6.95 -7.33
CA TYR A 17 5.35 -5.53 -7.63
C TYR A 17 6.50 -4.76 -7.01
N LYS A 18 6.84 -3.63 -7.64
CA LYS A 18 7.87 -2.71 -7.17
C LYS A 18 7.20 -1.61 -6.36
N LEU A 19 7.59 -1.50 -5.09
CA LEU A 19 7.18 -0.42 -4.21
C LEU A 19 7.79 0.91 -4.67
N ALA A 20 7.23 2.03 -4.19
CA ALA A 20 7.73 3.38 -4.47
C ALA A 20 9.20 3.57 -4.05
N ASN A 21 9.64 2.89 -2.99
CA ASN A 21 11.04 2.88 -2.53
C ASN A 21 12.00 2.02 -3.38
N GLY A 22 11.53 1.51 -4.52
CA GLY A 22 12.32 0.70 -5.45
C GLY A 22 12.45 -0.78 -5.07
N LYS A 23 11.98 -1.21 -3.89
CA LYS A 23 12.06 -2.62 -3.47
C LYS A 23 10.97 -3.46 -4.11
N PHE A 24 11.30 -4.69 -4.49
CA PHE A 24 10.31 -5.67 -4.92
C PHE A 24 9.65 -6.35 -3.72
N ARG A 25 8.32 -6.48 -3.76
CA ARG A 25 7.53 -7.27 -2.80
C ARG A 25 6.73 -8.33 -3.54
N SER A 26 6.49 -9.45 -2.86
CA SER A 26 5.57 -10.48 -3.32
C SER A 26 4.36 -10.57 -2.39
N ARG A 27 3.14 -10.56 -2.94
CA ARG A 27 1.89 -10.75 -2.18
C ARG A 27 1.08 -11.90 -2.81
N SER A 28 0.62 -12.84 -1.98
CA SER A 28 -0.24 -13.94 -2.44
C SER A 28 -1.60 -13.42 -2.86
N THR A 29 -2.11 -13.87 -4.01
CA THR A 29 -3.50 -13.64 -4.45
C THR A 29 -4.48 -14.56 -3.74
N LYS A 30 -3.99 -15.52 -2.93
CA LYS A 30 -4.78 -16.55 -2.21
C LYS A 30 -5.70 -17.40 -3.10
N THR A 31 -5.53 -17.36 -4.42
CA THR A 31 -6.23 -18.22 -5.37
C THR A 31 -5.24 -19.08 -6.14
N THR A 32 -5.66 -20.31 -6.44
CA THR A 32 -4.93 -21.28 -7.27
C THR A 32 -5.29 -21.12 -8.76
N GLN A 33 -6.38 -20.41 -9.06
CA GLN A 33 -6.88 -20.20 -10.42
C GLN A 33 -6.15 -19.04 -11.09
N LYS A 34 -5.47 -19.31 -12.21
CA LYS A 34 -4.65 -18.31 -12.92
C LYS A 34 -5.48 -17.12 -13.41
N ARG A 35 -6.70 -17.37 -13.90
CA ARG A 35 -7.61 -16.34 -14.43
C ARG A 35 -8.06 -15.39 -13.33
N GLU A 36 -8.46 -15.92 -12.18
CA GLU A 36 -8.85 -15.14 -11.01
C GLU A 36 -7.66 -14.36 -10.43
N ALA A 37 -6.49 -15.00 -10.34
CA ALA A 37 -5.27 -14.35 -9.88
C ALA A 37 -4.90 -13.14 -10.76
N ARG A 38 -5.06 -13.27 -12.09
CA ARG A 38 -4.84 -12.18 -13.05
C ARG A 38 -5.80 -11.01 -12.79
N ARG A 39 -7.07 -11.29 -12.49
CA ARG A 39 -8.08 -10.27 -12.16
C ARG A 39 -7.68 -9.49 -10.90
N ILE A 40 -7.36 -10.18 -9.83
CA ILE A 40 -6.93 -9.60 -8.54
C ILE A 40 -5.67 -8.73 -8.74
N VAL A 41 -4.69 -9.20 -9.51
CA VAL A 41 -3.47 -8.43 -9.77
C VAL A 41 -3.74 -7.16 -10.56
N ASN A 42 -4.64 -7.22 -11.55
CA ASN A 42 -5.03 -6.07 -12.33
C ASN A 42 -5.76 -5.03 -11.46
N GLU A 43 -6.70 -5.46 -10.60
CA GLU A 43 -7.40 -4.59 -9.66
C GLU A 43 -6.41 -3.86 -8.74
N TRP A 44 -5.45 -4.57 -8.16
CA TRP A 44 -4.42 -3.93 -7.33
C TRP A 44 -3.45 -3.05 -8.13
N GLU A 45 -3.32 -3.22 -9.45
CA GLU A 45 -2.51 -2.32 -10.30
C GLU A 45 -3.26 -1.03 -10.60
N VAL A 46 -4.57 -1.13 -10.85
CA VAL A 46 -5.47 0.02 -11.01
C VAL A 46 -5.52 0.84 -9.71
N GLU A 47 -5.64 0.20 -8.54
CA GLU A 47 -5.62 0.90 -7.25
C GLU A 47 -4.28 1.61 -6.99
N GLU A 48 -3.17 0.91 -7.19
CA GLU A 48 -1.83 1.50 -7.07
C GLU A 48 -1.61 2.67 -8.03
N GLN A 49 -2.13 2.57 -9.26
CA GLN A 49 -2.08 3.65 -10.21
C GLN A 49 -2.90 4.86 -9.75
N LYS A 50 -4.12 4.66 -9.22
CA LYS A 50 -4.94 5.74 -8.63
C LYS A 50 -4.23 6.43 -7.47
N ILE A 51 -3.55 5.66 -6.60
CA ILE A 51 -2.75 6.19 -5.49
C ILE A 51 -1.57 7.03 -6.03
N ARG A 52 -0.82 6.51 -7.02
CA ARG A 52 0.33 7.22 -7.62
C ARG A 52 -0.07 8.50 -8.34
N GLU A 53 -1.21 8.50 -9.01
CA GLU A 53 -1.76 9.67 -9.68
C GLU A 53 -2.36 10.70 -8.69
N GLY A 54 -2.37 10.41 -7.38
CA GLY A 54 -2.95 11.30 -6.37
C GLY A 54 -4.47 11.47 -6.51
N LYS A 55 -5.13 10.50 -7.15
CA LYS A 55 -6.57 10.52 -7.47
C LYS A 55 -7.41 9.63 -6.55
N SER A 56 -6.86 9.09 -5.47
CA SER A 56 -7.70 8.56 -4.40
C SER A 56 -8.05 9.70 -3.44
N GLU A 57 -9.34 10.02 -3.36
CA GLU A 57 -9.91 10.99 -2.42
C GLU A 57 -9.44 10.69 -0.98
N GLN A 58 -9.37 9.41 -0.62
CA GLN A 58 -8.80 8.93 0.65
C GLN A 58 -7.32 9.26 0.86
N ALA A 59 -6.48 9.28 -0.18
CA ALA A 59 -5.07 9.67 -0.01
C ALA A 59 -4.93 11.18 0.18
N ARG A 60 -5.82 11.98 -0.40
CA ARG A 60 -5.93 13.41 -0.09
C ARG A 60 -6.39 13.63 1.34
N GLU A 61 -7.47 12.98 1.77
CA GLU A 61 -7.99 13.08 3.14
C GLU A 61 -6.95 12.67 4.19
N VAL A 62 -6.25 11.55 3.99
CA VAL A 62 -5.19 11.11 4.90
C VAL A 62 -4.03 12.11 4.93
N ARG A 63 -3.66 12.67 3.78
CA ARG A 63 -2.61 13.69 3.71
C ARG A 63 -3.02 14.97 4.42
N GLU A 64 -4.22 15.48 4.18
CA GLU A 64 -4.77 16.67 4.85
C GLU A 64 -4.88 16.47 6.36
N PHE A 65 -5.32 15.29 6.80
CA PHE A 65 -5.38 14.91 8.21
C PHE A 65 -3.99 14.95 8.87
N ILE A 66 -2.98 14.35 8.22
CA ILE A 66 -1.60 14.34 8.71
C ILE A 66 -1.04 15.77 8.80
N GLU A 67 -1.22 16.57 7.76
CA GLU A 67 -0.74 17.96 7.71
C GLU A 67 -1.39 18.82 8.82
N ARG A 68 -2.71 18.66 9.06
CA ARG A 68 -3.42 19.33 10.14
C ARG A 68 -2.95 18.86 11.53
N TYR A 69 -2.77 17.56 11.71
CA TYR A 69 -2.30 16.99 12.97
C TYR A 69 -0.92 17.56 13.34
N PHE A 70 0.02 17.60 12.40
CA PHE A 70 1.35 18.18 12.65
C PHE A 70 1.29 19.70 12.88
N ALA A 71 0.46 20.44 12.14
CA ALA A 71 0.29 21.88 12.37
C ALA A 71 -0.24 22.20 13.78
N ASP A 72 -1.19 21.40 14.28
CA ASP A 72 -1.72 21.53 15.65
C ASP A 72 -0.68 21.18 16.72
N GLN A 73 0.18 20.18 16.46
CA GLN A 73 1.28 19.81 17.36
C GLN A 73 2.37 20.90 17.43
N HIS A 74 2.68 21.56 16.32
CA HIS A 74 3.64 22.68 16.28
C HIS A 74 3.17 23.94 17.04
N ARG A 75 1.85 24.14 17.20
CA ARG A 75 1.29 25.24 18.00
C ARG A 75 1.38 25.03 19.51
N LYS A 76 1.51 23.78 19.97
CA LYS A 76 1.47 23.42 21.40
C LYS A 76 2.83 23.16 22.05
N GLY A 77 3.92 23.21 21.29
CA GLY A 77 5.25 22.86 21.79
C GLY A 77 5.39 21.35 21.98
N TRP A 78 5.92 20.67 20.96
CA TRP A 78 5.99 19.21 20.93
C TRP A 78 7.13 18.67 21.78
N ASN A 79 6.86 17.67 22.62
CA ASN A 79 7.88 16.86 23.31
C ASN A 79 7.86 15.42 22.78
N ARG A 80 9.06 14.87 22.57
CA ARG A 80 9.31 13.67 21.76
C ARG A 80 8.82 12.36 22.39
N ASP A 81 8.53 12.37 23.69
CA ASP A 81 8.28 11.16 24.48
C ASP A 81 6.82 10.67 24.50
N ASP A 82 5.86 11.44 23.98
CA ASP A 82 4.44 11.07 24.02
C ASP A 82 4.03 10.06 22.93
N ALA A 83 4.86 9.84 21.90
CA ALA A 83 4.50 9.03 20.73
C ALA A 83 4.67 7.50 20.90
N ILE A 84 5.27 7.03 21.99
CA ILE A 84 5.58 5.59 22.19
C ILE A 84 4.53 4.88 23.07
N LYS A 85 3.61 5.60 23.72
CA LYS A 85 2.70 4.99 24.71
C LYS A 85 1.46 4.30 24.13
N ASP A 86 1.12 4.54 22.86
CA ASP A 86 -0.11 4.02 22.24
C ASP A 86 0.14 2.98 21.11
N ILE A 87 1.21 2.19 21.21
CA ILE A 87 1.40 0.95 20.43
C ILE A 87 1.34 -0.24 21.39
#